data_AF-A0A1A7YPL4-F1
#
_entry.id   AF-A0A1A7YPL4-F1
#
_cell.length_a   1.000
_cell.length_b   1.000
_cell.length_c   1.000
_cell.angle_alpha   90.00
_cell.angle_beta   90.00
_cell.angle_gamma   90.00
#
_symmetry.space_group_name_H-M   'P 1'
#
loop_
_entity.id
_entity.type
_entity.pdbx_description
1 polymer ?
#
loop_
_entity_poly.entity_id
_entity_poly.type
_entity_poly.pdbx_seq_one_letter_code
_entity_poly.pdbx_strand_id
1 'polypeptide(L)'
;YEKRNEYEKLSRLYDTLHRAYNKIMEVIQSGRRLLGTYFRVAFYGQVFFEEEDGKEYIYKEPKLTGLSEISQRLLMLYGEKFGQENVRIIQDSNKVNPKELDSRFAHIQVTFVKPYFDEKEAPEKKTDFEKCHNISRFVFETPYTLSGKKHGGVEEQCKRRTVLTTAYTFPYVKKRIEVVGEKQVELKPVDVAIDEMKARTAELTKLCSSQEVDMIQLQLKLQGCVSVQVNAGPMAYARAFLDDSKPNPLGSKKAKELKDIFRHFVEACSLALDINERLIKEDQLEYHEGLKSNFKEMVKELSDIIHEQF
;
A
#
# COMPACT_ATOMS: atom_id res chain seq x y z
N TYR A 1 -7.84 -42.28 -11.77
CA TYR A 1 -7.79 -43.44 -10.84
C TYR A 1 -9.06 -44.27 -10.90
N GLU A 2 -10.25 -43.65 -11.00
CA GLU A 2 -11.54 -44.34 -11.10
C GLU A 2 -11.62 -45.34 -12.27
N LYS A 3 -11.32 -44.93 -13.51
CA LYS A 3 -11.28 -45.84 -14.68
C LYS A 3 -10.32 -47.03 -14.53
N ARG A 4 -9.34 -46.93 -13.63
CA ARG A 4 -8.33 -47.97 -13.36
C ARG A 4 -8.63 -48.75 -12.07
N ASN A 5 -9.75 -48.47 -11.38
CA ASN A 5 -10.12 -49.04 -10.08
C ASN A 5 -9.02 -48.90 -8.99
N GLU A 6 -8.19 -47.86 -9.08
CA GLU A 6 -7.10 -47.59 -8.12
C GLU A 6 -7.64 -46.81 -6.89
N TYR A 7 -8.55 -47.43 -6.12
CA TYR A 7 -9.28 -46.77 -5.02
C TYR A 7 -8.40 -46.33 -3.86
N GLU A 8 -7.29 -47.02 -3.60
CA GLU A 8 -6.32 -46.59 -2.59
C GLU A 8 -5.70 -45.22 -2.94
N LYS A 9 -5.40 -44.99 -4.22
CA LYS A 9 -4.87 -43.69 -4.69
C LYS A 9 -5.94 -42.60 -4.62
N LEU A 10 -7.21 -42.95 -4.86
CA LEU A 10 -8.34 -42.01 -4.66
C LEU A 10 -8.47 -41.62 -3.19
N SER A 11 -8.43 -42.59 -2.27
CA SER A 11 -8.47 -42.33 -0.82
C SER A 11 -7.36 -41.35 -0.40
N ARG A 12 -6.11 -41.61 -0.81
CA ARG A 12 -4.98 -40.72 -0.53
C ARG A 12 -5.14 -39.32 -1.13
N LEU A 13 -5.74 -39.20 -2.33
CA LEU A 13 -6.02 -37.92 -2.98
C LEU A 13 -7.04 -37.11 -2.17
N TYR A 14 -8.17 -37.73 -1.80
CA TYR A 14 -9.22 -37.07 -1.02
C TYR A 14 -8.73 -36.64 0.36
N ASP A 15 -7.93 -37.47 1.02
CA ASP A 15 -7.28 -37.17 2.29
C ASP A 15 -6.29 -35.99 2.16
N THR A 16 -5.57 -35.90 1.03
CA THR A 16 -4.72 -34.74 0.73
C THR A 16 -5.53 -33.45 0.51
N LEU A 17 -6.66 -33.53 -0.21
CA LEU A 17 -7.57 -32.39 -0.38
C LEU A 17 -8.16 -31.93 0.96
N HIS A 18 -8.59 -32.87 1.80
CA HIS A 18 -9.10 -32.58 3.14
C HIS A 18 -8.07 -31.81 3.97
N ARG A 19 -6.82 -32.30 4.02
CA ARG A 19 -5.72 -31.61 4.70
C ARG A 19 -5.44 -30.23 4.13
N ALA A 20 -5.54 -30.05 2.81
CA ALA A 20 -5.32 -28.75 2.17
C ALA A 20 -6.35 -27.71 2.63
N TYR A 21 -7.64 -28.06 2.67
CA TYR A 21 -8.69 -27.16 3.16
C TYR A 21 -8.58 -26.86 4.66
N ASN A 22 -8.26 -27.86 5.49
CA ASN A 22 -7.98 -27.62 6.91
C ASN A 22 -6.84 -26.63 7.09
N LYS A 23 -5.77 -26.77 6.29
CA LYS A 23 -4.65 -25.84 6.35
C LYS A 23 -5.01 -24.43 5.90
N ILE A 24 -5.88 -24.29 4.88
CA ILE A 24 -6.40 -22.99 4.43
C ILE A 24 -7.15 -22.29 5.57
N MET A 25 -8.03 -23.01 6.28
CA MET A 25 -8.77 -22.46 7.42
C MET A 25 -7.83 -21.98 8.54
N GLU A 26 -6.87 -22.81 8.92
CA GLU A 26 -5.87 -22.49 9.97
C GLU A 26 -5.07 -21.21 9.64
N VAL A 27 -4.64 -21.07 8.39
CA VAL A 27 -3.81 -19.92 7.99
C VAL A 27 -4.62 -18.65 7.72
N ILE A 28 -5.89 -18.76 7.35
CA ILE A 28 -6.80 -17.60 7.27
C ILE A 28 -7.02 -17.03 8.66
N GLN A 29 -7.26 -17.88 9.67
CA GLN A 29 -7.48 -17.45 11.04
C GLN A 29 -6.21 -16.86 11.67
N SER A 30 -5.06 -17.52 11.48
CA SER A 30 -3.81 -17.09 12.11
C SER A 30 -3.08 -15.95 11.38
N GLY A 31 -3.44 -15.65 10.12
CA GLY A 31 -2.75 -14.66 9.29
C GLY A 31 -1.30 -15.01 8.94
N ARG A 32 -0.82 -16.23 9.25
CA ARG A 32 0.59 -16.61 9.14
C ARG A 32 1.06 -16.91 7.71
N ARG A 33 0.17 -16.84 6.71
CA ARG A 33 0.51 -17.16 5.32
C ARG A 33 1.14 -15.97 4.60
N LEU A 34 2.46 -15.95 4.55
CA LEU A 34 3.24 -14.91 3.87
C LEU A 34 3.59 -15.35 2.45
N LEU A 35 2.82 -14.90 1.46
CA LEU A 35 2.94 -15.34 0.05
C LEU A 35 4.06 -14.64 -0.74
N GLY A 36 4.70 -13.64 -0.16
CA GLY A 36 5.85 -12.94 -0.74
C GLY A 36 5.62 -11.45 -0.95
N THR A 37 6.71 -10.74 -1.22
CA THR A 37 6.73 -9.31 -1.56
C THR A 37 7.14 -9.13 -3.02
N TYR A 38 6.81 -7.97 -3.60
CA TYR A 38 7.07 -7.68 -5.00
C TYR A 38 7.88 -6.40 -5.15
N PHE A 39 8.83 -6.39 -6.09
CA PHE A 39 9.68 -5.25 -6.37
C PHE A 39 9.82 -5.04 -7.87
N ARG A 40 9.68 -3.80 -8.34
CA ARG A 40 10.20 -3.39 -9.64
C ARG A 40 11.73 -3.33 -9.53
N VAL A 41 12.42 -3.98 -10.45
CA VAL A 41 13.87 -3.89 -10.62
C VAL A 41 14.16 -3.52 -12.07
N ALA A 42 14.87 -2.41 -12.27
CA ALA A 42 15.30 -1.93 -13.58
C ALA A 42 16.82 -1.81 -13.65
N PHE A 43 17.40 -2.14 -14.79
CA PHE A 43 18.84 -2.14 -15.00
C PHE A 43 19.25 -1.04 -15.97
N TYR A 44 20.31 -0.30 -15.65
CA TYR A 44 20.86 0.74 -16.52
C TYR A 44 22.40 0.71 -16.53
N GLY A 45 22.99 0.82 -17.71
CA GLY A 45 24.43 0.72 -17.93
C GLY A 45 24.75 -0.30 -19.03
N GLN A 46 24.64 0.12 -20.29
CA GLN A 46 24.87 -0.70 -21.50
C GLN A 46 26.16 -1.54 -21.46
N VAL A 47 27.26 -0.98 -20.94
CA VAL A 47 28.57 -1.65 -20.85
C VAL A 47 28.54 -2.86 -19.91
N PHE A 48 27.65 -2.84 -18.91
CA PHE A 48 27.58 -3.88 -17.87
C PHE A 48 26.43 -4.86 -18.11
N PHE A 49 25.27 -4.34 -18.48
CA PHE A 49 24.03 -5.11 -18.55
C PHE A 49 23.70 -5.63 -19.95
N GLU A 50 24.36 -5.11 -21.00
CA GLU A 50 24.18 -5.55 -22.39
C GLU A 50 22.70 -5.56 -22.80
N GLU A 51 22.10 -6.74 -23.01
CA GLU A 51 20.69 -6.89 -23.37
C GLU A 51 19.72 -6.56 -22.23
N GLU A 52 20.19 -6.49 -20.98
CA GLU A 52 19.37 -6.13 -19.82
C GLU A 52 19.29 -4.61 -19.62
N ASP A 53 20.10 -3.82 -20.34
CA ASP A 53 20.07 -2.36 -20.24
C ASP A 53 18.70 -1.79 -20.62
N GLY A 54 18.13 -0.96 -19.74
CA GLY A 54 16.82 -0.36 -19.89
C GLY A 54 15.64 -1.29 -19.62
N LYS A 55 15.86 -2.58 -19.34
CA LYS A 55 14.76 -3.51 -19.05
C LYS A 55 14.25 -3.38 -17.62
N GLU A 56 12.94 -3.52 -17.46
CA GLU A 56 12.25 -3.54 -16.17
C GLU A 56 11.64 -4.91 -15.90
N TYR A 57 11.74 -5.36 -14.65
CA TYR A 57 11.19 -6.64 -14.20
C TYR A 57 10.43 -6.46 -12.89
N ILE A 58 9.40 -7.27 -12.68
CA ILE A 58 8.86 -7.50 -11.34
C ILE A 58 9.53 -8.74 -10.75
N TYR A 59 10.12 -8.58 -9.57
CA TYR A 59 10.73 -9.65 -8.76
C TYR A 59 9.74 -10.07 -7.68
N LYS A 60 9.53 -11.37 -7.53
CA LYS A 60 8.78 -11.96 -6.41
C LYS A 60 9.75 -12.52 -5.38
N GLU A 61 9.74 -11.91 -4.21
CA GLU A 61 10.59 -12.24 -3.07
C GLU A 61 9.85 -13.08 -2.02
N PRO A 62 10.57 -13.87 -1.21
CA PRO A 62 9.96 -14.71 -0.19
C PRO A 62 9.44 -13.89 1.00
N LYS A 63 8.35 -14.36 1.62
CA LYS A 63 7.83 -13.86 2.89
C LYS A 63 7.66 -12.33 2.92
N LEU A 64 8.44 -11.64 3.76
CA LEU A 64 8.40 -10.21 4.04
C LEU A 64 9.73 -9.54 3.70
N THR A 65 10.49 -10.09 2.74
CA THR A 65 11.74 -9.48 2.27
C THR A 65 11.51 -8.00 2.00
N GLY A 66 12.31 -7.16 2.66
CA GLY A 66 12.20 -5.71 2.62
C GLY A 66 13.06 -5.08 1.53
N LEU A 67 12.84 -3.79 1.27
CA LEU A 67 13.55 -3.04 0.23
C LEU A 67 15.08 -3.08 0.43
N SER A 68 15.55 -2.91 1.66
CA SER A 68 16.98 -2.92 1.99
C SER A 68 17.62 -4.28 1.70
N GLU A 69 16.92 -5.37 2.02
CA GLU A 69 17.41 -6.74 1.86
C GLU A 69 17.61 -7.08 0.37
N ILE A 70 16.59 -6.86 -0.47
CA ILE A 70 16.73 -7.09 -1.91
C ILE A 70 17.77 -6.14 -2.54
N SER A 71 17.79 -4.87 -2.14
CA SER A 71 18.74 -3.89 -2.68
C SER A 71 20.18 -4.28 -2.38
N GLN A 72 20.46 -4.68 -1.13
CA GLN A 72 21.78 -5.16 -0.73
C GLN A 72 22.16 -6.46 -1.45
N ARG A 73 21.21 -7.40 -1.59
CA ARG A 73 21.48 -8.67 -2.30
C ARG A 73 21.80 -8.44 -3.78
N LEU A 74 21.09 -7.53 -4.45
CA LEU A 74 21.40 -7.15 -5.84
C LEU A 74 22.74 -6.39 -5.93
N LEU A 75 23.00 -5.47 -5.00
CA LEU A 75 24.28 -4.76 -4.93
C LEU A 75 25.47 -5.72 -4.78
N MET A 76 25.37 -6.72 -3.89
CA MET A 76 26.41 -7.74 -3.70
C MET A 76 26.56 -8.60 -4.96
N LEU A 77 25.46 -9.13 -5.50
CA LEU A 77 25.48 -10.00 -6.68
C LEU A 77 26.15 -9.34 -7.89
N TYR A 78 25.78 -8.10 -8.20
CA TYR A 78 26.36 -7.39 -9.33
C TYR A 78 27.72 -6.76 -8.99
N GLY A 79 27.99 -6.47 -7.72
CA GLY A 79 29.31 -6.05 -7.24
C GLY A 79 30.35 -7.15 -7.38
N GLU A 80 29.99 -8.41 -7.16
CA GLU A 80 30.85 -9.57 -7.44
C GLU A 80 31.13 -9.71 -8.95
N LYS A 81 30.17 -9.36 -9.81
CA LYS A 81 30.30 -9.47 -11.27
C LYS A 81 31.09 -8.31 -11.90
N PHE A 82 30.90 -7.08 -11.39
CA PHE A 82 31.36 -5.85 -12.05
C PHE A 82 32.35 -5.01 -11.21
N GLY A 83 32.61 -5.39 -9.96
CA GLY A 83 33.31 -4.57 -8.97
C GLY A 83 32.32 -3.76 -8.11
N GLN A 84 32.46 -3.83 -6.79
CA GLN A 84 31.53 -3.18 -5.84
C GLN A 84 31.49 -1.66 -6.02
N GLU A 85 32.62 -1.07 -6.36
CA GLU A 85 32.78 0.35 -6.63
C GLU A 85 32.01 0.81 -7.88
N ASN A 86 31.73 -0.11 -8.81
CA ASN A 86 31.10 0.16 -10.10
C ASN A 86 29.56 0.01 -10.08
N VAL A 87 28.97 -0.43 -8.97
CA VAL A 87 27.51 -0.64 -8.88
C VAL A 87 26.84 0.41 -7.98
N ARG A 88 25.69 0.91 -8.42
CA ARG A 88 24.90 1.92 -7.69
C ARG A 88 23.43 1.53 -7.64
N ILE A 89 22.80 1.68 -6.47
CA ILE A 89 21.36 1.51 -6.32
C ILE A 89 20.67 2.87 -6.49
N ILE A 90 19.71 2.95 -7.40
CA ILE A 90 18.82 4.11 -7.54
C ILE A 90 17.65 3.90 -6.57
N GLN A 91 17.60 4.72 -5.52
CA GLN A 91 16.54 4.70 -4.51
C GLN A 91 15.30 5.50 -4.94
N ASP A 92 15.47 6.41 -5.90
CA ASP A 92 14.37 7.18 -6.47
C ASP A 92 13.45 6.27 -7.28
N SER A 93 12.12 6.41 -7.13
CA SER A 93 11.12 5.62 -7.86
C SER A 93 10.65 6.28 -9.16
N ASN A 94 11.07 7.53 -9.44
CA ASN A 94 10.77 8.21 -10.68
C ASN A 94 11.31 7.46 -11.89
N LYS A 95 10.73 7.74 -13.05
CA LYS A 95 11.27 7.25 -14.32
C LYS A 95 12.66 7.82 -14.51
N VAL A 96 13.64 6.95 -14.66
CA VAL A 96 15.04 7.33 -14.82
C VAL A 96 15.27 7.82 -16.24
N ASN A 97 15.97 8.95 -16.38
CA ASN A 97 16.48 9.40 -17.66
C ASN A 97 17.90 8.84 -17.86
N PRO A 98 18.13 7.86 -18.76
CA PRO A 98 19.45 7.25 -18.92
C PRO A 98 20.57 8.24 -19.28
N LYS A 99 20.22 9.40 -19.87
CA LYS A 99 21.17 10.45 -20.23
C LYS A 99 21.76 11.18 -19.03
N GLU A 100 21.08 11.14 -17.89
CA GLU A 100 21.53 11.78 -16.63
C GLU A 100 22.35 10.82 -15.76
N LEU A 101 22.42 9.53 -16.14
CA LEU A 101 23.22 8.55 -15.43
C LEU A 101 24.68 8.61 -15.87
N ASP A 102 25.59 8.49 -14.91
CA ASP A 102 27.01 8.31 -15.20
C ASP A 102 27.24 6.90 -15.78
N SER A 103 27.67 6.85 -17.04
CA SER A 103 27.87 5.63 -17.83
C SER A 103 29.00 4.74 -17.31
N ARG A 104 29.81 5.21 -16.37
CA ARG A 104 30.88 4.41 -15.73
C ARG A 104 30.34 3.43 -14.69
N PHE A 105 29.09 3.57 -14.27
CA PHE A 105 28.48 2.73 -13.25
C PHE A 105 27.35 1.88 -13.82
N ALA A 106 27.19 0.68 -13.24
CA ALA A 106 26.01 -0.15 -13.36
C ALA A 106 24.96 0.32 -12.35
N HIS A 107 23.86 0.90 -12.82
CA HIS A 107 22.79 1.38 -11.96
C HIS A 107 21.64 0.37 -11.91
N ILE A 108 21.14 0.11 -10.71
CA ILE A 108 19.99 -0.77 -10.48
C ILE A 108 18.94 0.01 -9.70
N GLN A 109 17.79 0.23 -10.31
CA GLN A 109 16.65 0.85 -9.62
C GLN A 109 15.81 -0.23 -8.96
N VAL A 110 15.52 -0.06 -7.67
CA VAL A 110 14.68 -1.00 -6.92
C VAL A 110 13.52 -0.23 -6.28
N THR A 111 12.29 -0.64 -6.55
CA THR A 111 11.09 0.02 -6.03
C THR A 111 10.11 -1.02 -5.52
N PHE A 112 9.62 -0.87 -4.30
CA PHE A 112 8.58 -1.74 -3.75
C PHE A 112 7.26 -1.52 -4.50
N VAL A 113 6.58 -2.61 -4.87
CA VAL A 113 5.29 -2.57 -5.55
C VAL A 113 4.28 -3.47 -4.84
N LYS A 114 3.00 -3.13 -4.94
CA LYS A 114 1.89 -3.96 -4.44
C LYS A 114 1.10 -4.53 -5.62
N PRO A 115 0.47 -5.71 -5.49
CA PRO A 115 -0.52 -6.16 -6.46
C PRO A 115 -1.60 -5.08 -6.68
N TYR A 116 -1.98 -4.85 -7.93
CA TYR A 116 -2.97 -3.85 -8.32
C TYR A 116 -4.24 -4.51 -8.84
N PHE A 117 -5.38 -4.06 -8.31
CA PHE A 117 -6.72 -4.46 -8.74
C PHE A 117 -7.50 -3.18 -9.02
N ASP A 118 -8.20 -3.15 -10.15
CA ASP A 118 -9.11 -2.04 -10.44
C ASP A 118 -10.41 -2.16 -9.65
N GLU A 119 -11.29 -1.16 -9.76
CA GLU A 119 -12.56 -1.09 -9.02
C GLU A 119 -13.50 -2.27 -9.29
N LYS A 120 -13.36 -2.95 -10.44
CA LYS A 120 -14.18 -4.12 -10.77
C LYS A 120 -13.61 -5.39 -10.16
N GLU A 121 -12.29 -5.54 -10.15
CA GLU A 121 -11.62 -6.72 -9.60
C GLU A 121 -11.49 -6.70 -8.08
N ALA A 122 -11.27 -5.53 -7.47
CA ALA A 122 -10.97 -5.43 -6.04
C ALA A 122 -12.03 -6.09 -5.14
N PRO A 123 -13.35 -5.98 -5.40
CA PRO A 123 -14.38 -6.68 -4.63
C PRO A 123 -14.35 -8.22 -4.76
N GLU A 124 -13.81 -8.75 -5.86
CA GLU A 124 -13.68 -10.19 -6.09
C GLU A 124 -12.49 -10.79 -5.33
N LYS A 125 -11.46 -9.98 -5.03
CA LYS A 125 -10.24 -10.40 -4.33
C LYS A 125 -10.40 -10.29 -2.82
N LYS A 126 -11.10 -11.25 -2.21
CA LYS A 126 -11.45 -11.22 -0.79
C LYS A 126 -10.31 -11.70 0.10
N THR A 127 -9.61 -12.73 -0.32
CA THR A 127 -8.57 -13.41 0.46
C THR A 127 -7.15 -12.98 0.06
N ASP A 128 -6.19 -13.13 0.98
CA ASP A 128 -4.78 -12.88 0.68
C ASP A 128 -4.25 -13.81 -0.42
N PHE A 129 -4.82 -15.01 -0.56
CA PHE A 129 -4.48 -15.94 -1.63
C PHE A 129 -4.88 -15.37 -2.99
N GLU A 130 -6.13 -14.93 -3.16
CA GLU A 130 -6.62 -14.35 -4.41
C GLU A 130 -5.87 -13.08 -4.80
N LYS A 131 -5.42 -12.30 -3.80
CA LYS A 131 -4.60 -11.11 -4.01
C LYS A 131 -3.15 -11.41 -4.42
N CYS A 132 -2.71 -12.67 -4.33
CA CYS A 132 -1.35 -13.09 -4.61
C CYS A 132 -1.25 -14.15 -5.72
N HIS A 133 -2.38 -14.64 -6.23
CA HIS A 133 -2.45 -15.75 -7.18
C HIS A 133 -3.06 -15.30 -8.50
N ASN A 134 -2.40 -15.65 -9.60
CA ASN A 134 -2.72 -15.24 -10.96
C ASN A 134 -2.81 -13.72 -11.12
N ILE A 135 -1.77 -13.02 -10.63
CA ILE A 135 -1.66 -11.56 -10.71
C ILE A 135 -0.57 -11.13 -11.69
N SER A 136 -0.82 -10.10 -12.48
CA SER A 136 0.14 -9.54 -13.44
C SER A 136 0.26 -8.02 -13.39
N ARG A 137 -0.53 -7.35 -12.54
CA ARG A 137 -0.52 -5.89 -12.40
C ARG A 137 0.01 -5.49 -11.03
N PHE A 138 0.91 -4.52 -11.02
CA PHE A 138 1.61 -4.06 -9.82
C PHE A 138 1.64 -2.55 -9.78
N VAL A 139 1.44 -1.96 -8.60
CA VAL A 139 1.37 -0.51 -8.41
C VAL A 139 2.41 -0.02 -7.42
N PHE A 140 3.00 1.13 -7.74
CA PHE A 140 3.71 1.97 -6.78
C PHE A 140 3.26 3.43 -6.95
N GLU A 141 3.54 4.23 -5.94
CA GLU A 141 3.17 5.64 -5.90
C GLU A 141 4.40 6.49 -5.64
N THR A 142 4.53 7.59 -6.38
CA THR A 142 5.65 8.54 -6.28
C THR A 142 5.11 9.92 -5.92
N PRO A 143 5.54 10.51 -4.79
CA PRO A 143 5.11 11.84 -4.40
C PRO A 143 5.85 12.90 -5.22
N TYR A 144 5.14 13.96 -5.58
CA TYR A 144 5.71 15.16 -6.21
C TYR A 144 4.89 16.40 -5.86
N THR A 145 5.43 17.59 -6.04
CA THR A 145 4.72 18.85 -5.86
C THR A 145 4.51 19.54 -7.21
N LEU A 146 3.57 20.49 -7.27
CA LEU A 146 3.39 21.34 -8.46
C LEU A 146 4.66 22.11 -8.85
N SER A 147 5.54 22.36 -7.88
CA SER A 147 6.86 23.00 -8.07
C SER A 147 8.00 22.03 -8.44
N GLY A 148 7.71 20.72 -8.58
CA GLY A 148 8.69 19.70 -8.98
C GLY A 148 9.52 19.10 -7.84
N LYS A 149 9.29 19.50 -6.58
CA LYS A 149 9.90 18.85 -5.40
C LYS A 149 9.20 17.52 -5.11
N LYS A 150 9.79 16.65 -4.30
CA LYS A 150 9.15 15.39 -3.87
C LYS A 150 8.05 15.61 -2.83
N HIS A 151 8.35 16.47 -1.84
CA HIS A 151 7.49 16.72 -0.70
C HIS A 151 7.17 18.22 -0.56
N GLY A 152 5.93 18.52 -0.20
CA GLY A 152 5.43 19.87 0.05
C GLY A 152 4.26 19.87 1.01
N GLY A 153 3.60 21.03 1.17
CA GLY A 153 2.38 21.14 1.94
C GLY A 153 1.21 20.40 1.27
N VAL A 154 0.17 20.09 2.04
CA VAL A 154 -1.01 19.35 1.55
C VAL A 154 -1.69 20.00 0.35
N GLU A 155 -1.61 21.32 0.21
CA GLU A 155 -2.18 22.10 -0.89
C GLU A 155 -1.40 21.95 -2.22
N GLU A 156 -0.12 21.53 -2.15
CA GLU A 156 0.76 21.35 -3.32
C GLU A 156 1.11 19.89 -3.60
N GLN A 157 0.90 19.00 -2.62
CA GLN A 157 1.33 17.62 -2.67
C GLN A 157 0.48 16.82 -3.66
N CYS A 158 1.10 16.42 -4.77
CA CYS A 158 0.55 15.53 -5.77
C CYS A 158 1.11 14.12 -5.59
N LYS A 159 0.49 13.16 -6.29
CA LYS A 159 0.91 11.76 -6.28
C LYS A 159 0.77 11.15 -7.65
N ARG A 160 1.83 10.51 -8.15
CA ARG A 160 1.80 9.74 -9.40
C ARG A 160 1.63 8.27 -9.05
N ARG A 161 0.58 7.65 -9.55
CA ARG A 161 0.32 6.21 -9.43
C ARG A 161 0.75 5.52 -10.71
N THR A 162 1.72 4.63 -10.62
CA THR A 162 2.25 3.88 -11.77
C THR A 162 1.86 2.41 -11.63
N VAL A 163 1.11 1.91 -12.61
CA VAL A 163 0.69 0.51 -12.72
C VAL A 163 1.50 -0.17 -13.81
N LEU A 164 2.31 -1.16 -13.41
CA LEU A 164 3.12 -2.00 -14.27
C LEU A 164 2.38 -3.30 -14.57
N THR A 165 2.48 -3.76 -15.81
CA THR A 165 1.90 -5.03 -16.27
C THR A 165 3.01 -5.96 -16.74
N THR A 166 3.06 -7.17 -16.20
CA THR A 166 4.06 -8.19 -16.55
C THR A 166 3.63 -9.06 -17.72
N ALA A 167 4.60 -9.63 -18.45
CA ALA A 167 4.34 -10.53 -19.58
C ALA A 167 3.54 -11.80 -19.19
N TYR A 168 3.71 -12.26 -17.96
CA TYR A 168 3.04 -13.44 -17.40
C TYR A 168 2.55 -13.15 -15.97
N THR A 169 1.66 -13.99 -15.44
CA THR A 169 1.15 -13.86 -14.08
C THR A 169 2.07 -14.51 -13.05
N PHE A 170 2.13 -13.96 -11.84
CA PHE A 170 2.63 -14.68 -10.68
C PHE A 170 1.52 -15.56 -10.05
N PRO A 171 1.87 -16.76 -9.55
CA PRO A 171 3.19 -17.40 -9.62
C PRO A 171 3.54 -17.86 -11.04
N TYR A 172 4.84 -17.89 -11.36
CA TYR A 172 5.37 -18.35 -12.65
C TYR A 172 6.60 -19.25 -12.44
N VAL A 173 7.05 -19.92 -13.51
CA VAL A 173 8.26 -20.76 -13.48
C VAL A 173 9.54 -19.96 -13.17
N LYS A 174 9.52 -18.64 -13.43
CA LYS A 174 10.60 -17.70 -13.06
C LYS A 174 10.14 -16.79 -11.91
N LYS A 175 11.08 -16.42 -11.02
CA LYS A 175 10.85 -15.48 -9.91
C LYS A 175 10.88 -14.00 -10.32
N ARG A 176 11.34 -13.70 -11.53
CA ARG A 176 11.27 -12.37 -12.15
C ARG A 176 10.56 -12.46 -13.49
N ILE A 177 9.70 -11.49 -13.79
CA ILE A 177 8.94 -11.42 -15.03
C ILE A 177 9.07 -10.00 -15.58
N GLU A 178 9.37 -9.90 -16.88
CA GLU A 178 9.55 -8.62 -17.56
C GLU A 178 8.25 -7.81 -17.57
N VAL A 179 8.39 -6.50 -17.40
CA VAL A 179 7.31 -5.52 -17.53
C VAL A 179 7.12 -5.22 -19.01
N VAL A 180 5.90 -5.40 -19.51
CA VAL A 180 5.53 -5.18 -20.93
C VAL A 180 4.55 -4.02 -21.11
N GLY A 181 4.03 -3.46 -20.03
CA GLY A 181 3.10 -2.34 -20.07
C GLY A 181 3.18 -1.48 -18.82
N GLU A 182 2.96 -0.19 -19.00
CA GLU A 182 2.94 0.80 -17.93
C GLU A 182 1.75 1.75 -18.16
N LYS A 183 1.02 2.06 -17.09
CA LYS A 183 -0.01 3.10 -17.07
C LYS A 183 0.24 4.02 -15.88
N GLN A 184 0.28 5.32 -16.14
CA GLN A 184 0.44 6.33 -15.10
C GLN A 184 -0.85 7.14 -14.94
N VAL A 185 -1.18 7.47 -13.69
CA VAL A 185 -2.27 8.38 -13.33
C VAL A 185 -1.71 9.39 -12.34
N GLU A 186 -1.90 10.67 -12.64
CA GLU A 186 -1.51 11.77 -11.77
C GLU A 186 -2.71 12.22 -10.93
N LEU A 187 -2.52 12.25 -9.61
CA LEU A 187 -3.49 12.72 -8.64
C LEU A 187 -3.09 14.12 -8.19
N LYS A 188 -4.03 15.05 -8.33
CA LYS A 188 -3.91 16.42 -7.81
C LYS A 188 -4.04 16.42 -6.28
N PRO A 189 -3.68 17.51 -5.60
CA PRO A 189 -3.65 17.54 -4.13
C PRO A 189 -4.98 17.14 -3.46
N VAL A 190 -6.12 17.59 -3.99
CA VAL A 190 -7.43 17.14 -3.48
C VAL A 190 -7.68 15.65 -3.69
N ASP A 191 -7.25 15.08 -4.83
CA ASP A 191 -7.43 13.65 -5.12
C ASP A 191 -6.52 12.81 -4.21
N VAL A 192 -5.34 13.33 -3.84
CA VAL A 192 -4.48 12.73 -2.81
C VAL A 192 -5.18 12.71 -1.45
N ALA A 193 -5.78 13.83 -1.04
CA ALA A 193 -6.53 13.91 0.21
C ALA A 193 -7.70 12.92 0.23
N ILE A 194 -8.48 12.84 -0.85
CA ILE A 194 -9.59 11.89 -1.01
C ILE A 194 -9.09 10.44 -0.92
N ASP A 195 -8.03 10.10 -1.66
CA ASP A 195 -7.46 8.74 -1.70
C ASP A 195 -6.92 8.30 -0.34
N GLU A 196 -6.18 9.17 0.35
CA GLU A 196 -5.65 8.88 1.68
C GLU A 196 -6.73 8.79 2.76
N MET A 197 -7.72 9.69 2.74
CA MET A 197 -8.82 9.66 3.71
C MET A 197 -9.71 8.43 3.51
N LYS A 198 -9.97 8.01 2.26
CA LYS A 198 -10.67 6.74 1.97
C LYS A 198 -9.88 5.54 2.51
N ALA A 199 -8.59 5.47 2.20
CA ALA A 199 -7.75 4.36 2.64
C ALA A 199 -7.68 4.27 4.17
N ARG A 200 -7.52 5.41 4.85
CA ARG A 200 -7.48 5.51 6.31
C ARG A 200 -8.80 5.09 6.95
N THR A 201 -9.92 5.57 6.42
CA THR A 201 -11.27 5.21 6.89
C THR A 201 -11.51 3.71 6.72
N ALA A 202 -11.24 3.16 5.52
CA ALA A 202 -11.42 1.74 5.25
C ALA A 202 -10.53 0.84 6.12
N GLU A 203 -9.29 1.25 6.40
CA GLU A 203 -8.40 0.53 7.31
C GLU A 203 -8.96 0.49 8.73
N LEU A 204 -9.44 1.62 9.25
CA LEU A 204 -10.01 1.70 10.60
C LEU A 204 -11.33 0.91 10.72
N THR A 205 -12.24 1.05 9.74
CA THR A 205 -13.49 0.26 9.68
C THR A 205 -13.21 -1.23 9.63
N LYS A 206 -12.21 -1.67 8.87
CA LYS A 206 -11.80 -3.09 8.80
C LYS A 206 -11.33 -3.60 10.16
N LEU A 207 -10.52 -2.82 10.88
CA LEU A 207 -10.07 -3.19 12.23
C LEU A 207 -11.26 -3.34 13.20
N CYS A 208 -12.21 -2.41 13.14
CA CYS A 208 -13.42 -2.43 13.97
C CYS A 208 -14.36 -3.60 13.66
N SER A 209 -14.33 -4.12 12.42
CA SER A 209 -15.19 -5.22 11.96
C SER A 209 -14.61 -6.61 12.21
N SER A 210 -13.40 -6.70 12.78
CA SER A 210 -12.74 -7.99 13.04
C SER A 210 -13.40 -8.73 14.21
N GLN A 211 -13.60 -10.04 14.07
CA GLN A 211 -14.16 -10.88 15.15
C GLN A 211 -13.28 -10.88 16.40
N GLU A 212 -11.97 -10.89 16.21
CA GLU A 212 -10.97 -10.67 17.26
C GLU A 212 -10.21 -9.38 16.94
N VAL A 213 -10.45 -8.34 17.75
CA VAL A 213 -9.84 -7.03 17.52
C VAL A 213 -8.43 -7.03 18.09
N ASP A 214 -7.44 -6.79 17.22
CA ASP A 214 -6.07 -6.50 17.64
C ASP A 214 -6.02 -5.09 18.26
N MET A 215 -6.06 -5.05 19.60
CA MET A 215 -6.09 -3.81 20.38
C MET A 215 -4.91 -2.89 20.04
N ILE A 216 -3.70 -3.44 19.85
CA ILE A 216 -2.50 -2.64 19.60
C ILE A 216 -2.58 -2.01 18.21
N GLN A 217 -3.00 -2.77 17.20
CA GLN A 217 -3.20 -2.22 15.86
C GLN A 217 -4.32 -1.19 15.81
N LEU A 218 -5.43 -1.45 16.51
CA LEU A 218 -6.53 -0.49 16.64
C LEU A 218 -6.04 0.82 17.27
N GLN A 219 -5.37 0.76 18.42
CA GLN A 219 -4.84 1.93 19.13
C GLN A 219 -3.84 2.70 18.26
N LEU A 220 -2.91 2.01 17.60
CA LEU A 220 -1.93 2.63 16.70
C LEU A 220 -2.61 3.43 15.58
N LYS A 221 -3.62 2.82 14.93
CA LYS A 221 -4.33 3.46 13.82
C LYS A 221 -5.25 4.58 14.29
N LEU A 222 -5.99 4.36 15.37
CA LEU A 222 -6.88 5.36 15.96
C LEU A 222 -6.10 6.59 16.43
N GLN A 223 -4.99 6.40 17.17
CA GLN A 223 -4.13 7.49 17.58
C GLN A 223 -3.56 8.27 16.39
N GLY A 224 -3.15 7.58 15.32
CA GLY A 224 -2.72 8.21 14.07
C GLY A 224 -3.83 8.94 13.30
N CYS A 225 -5.09 8.77 13.70
CA CYS A 225 -6.24 9.48 13.15
C CYS A 225 -6.59 10.72 13.98
N VAL A 226 -6.68 10.59 15.31
CA VAL A 226 -7.21 11.66 16.19
C VAL A 226 -6.13 12.44 16.95
N SER A 227 -4.92 11.92 17.07
CA SER A 227 -3.83 12.50 17.89
C SER A 227 -2.52 12.59 17.09
N VAL A 228 -2.57 13.22 15.92
CA VAL A 228 -1.41 13.34 15.04
C VAL A 228 -0.43 14.39 15.59
N GLN A 229 0.83 13.98 15.79
CA GLN A 229 1.86 14.86 16.35
C GLN A 229 2.95 15.27 15.34
N VAL A 230 3.26 14.40 14.37
CA VAL A 230 4.42 14.57 13.46
C VAL A 230 4.00 14.97 12.04
N ASN A 231 2.91 14.38 11.55
CA ASN A 231 2.38 14.65 10.20
C ASN A 231 1.29 15.72 10.26
N ALA A 232 0.94 16.33 9.12
CA ALA A 232 -0.09 17.37 9.06
C ALA A 232 -1.50 16.88 9.53
N GLY A 233 -1.76 15.57 9.45
CA GLY A 233 -2.98 14.93 9.94
C GLY A 233 -4.23 15.19 9.07
N PRO A 234 -5.36 14.51 9.36
CA PRO A 234 -6.60 14.66 8.60
C PRO A 234 -7.10 16.11 8.53
N MET A 235 -7.01 16.86 9.62
CA MET A 235 -7.51 18.24 9.67
C MET A 235 -6.77 19.19 8.73
N ALA A 236 -5.52 18.90 8.35
CA ALA A 236 -4.84 19.68 7.32
C ALA A 236 -5.57 19.59 5.97
N TYR A 237 -6.15 18.44 5.63
CA TYR A 237 -6.97 18.30 4.41
C TYR A 237 -8.29 19.06 4.51
N ALA A 238 -8.95 19.05 5.67
CA ALA A 238 -10.16 19.83 5.88
C ALA A 238 -9.89 21.34 5.71
N ARG A 239 -8.86 21.88 6.38
CA ARG A 239 -8.46 23.30 6.27
C ARG A 239 -8.01 23.71 4.86
N ALA A 240 -7.42 22.79 4.12
CA ALA A 240 -6.92 23.03 2.77
C ALA A 240 -8.02 23.02 1.72
N PHE A 241 -9.00 22.11 1.85
CA PHE A 241 -9.91 21.77 0.74
C PHE A 241 -11.41 21.91 1.06
N LEU A 242 -11.79 22.11 2.32
CA LEU A 242 -13.20 22.19 2.74
C LEU A 242 -13.60 23.53 3.38
N ASP A 243 -12.64 24.40 3.67
CA ASP A 243 -12.87 25.73 4.23
C ASP A 243 -13.48 26.66 3.18
N ASP A 244 -14.78 26.94 3.31
CA ASP A 244 -15.54 27.78 2.39
C ASP A 244 -15.14 29.27 2.45
N SER A 245 -14.32 29.68 3.43
CA SER A 245 -13.78 31.06 3.52
C SER A 245 -12.65 31.33 2.53
N LYS A 246 -12.01 30.28 2.01
CA LYS A 246 -10.98 30.39 0.97
C LYS A 246 -11.67 30.43 -0.40
N PRO A 247 -11.21 31.28 -1.35
CA PRO A 247 -11.72 31.24 -2.72
C PRO A 247 -11.51 29.82 -3.23
N ASN A 248 -12.61 29.12 -3.53
CA ASN A 248 -12.59 27.70 -3.78
C ASN A 248 -12.40 27.44 -5.28
N PRO A 249 -11.18 27.18 -5.80
CA PRO A 249 -11.01 26.76 -7.19
C PRO A 249 -11.51 25.33 -7.46
N LEU A 250 -12.05 24.66 -6.43
CA LEU A 250 -12.42 23.25 -6.46
C LEU A 250 -13.80 23.06 -7.11
N GLY A 251 -13.91 22.08 -8.00
CA GLY A 251 -15.21 21.66 -8.51
C GLY A 251 -16.07 21.15 -7.35
N SER A 252 -17.29 21.67 -7.20
CA SER A 252 -18.24 21.37 -6.11
C SER A 252 -18.41 19.87 -5.81
N LYS A 253 -18.23 19.01 -6.82
CA LYS A 253 -18.29 17.55 -6.69
C LYS A 253 -17.18 16.94 -5.82
N LYS A 254 -15.94 17.41 -5.95
CA LYS A 254 -14.77 16.86 -5.20
C LYS A 254 -14.78 17.31 -3.74
N ALA A 255 -15.15 18.56 -3.49
CA ALA A 255 -15.42 19.06 -2.15
C ALA A 255 -16.49 18.21 -1.45
N LYS A 256 -17.61 17.97 -2.13
CA LYS A 256 -18.70 17.12 -1.61
C LYS A 256 -18.23 15.69 -1.31
N GLU A 257 -17.51 15.07 -2.25
CA GLU A 257 -16.93 13.73 -2.04
C GLU A 257 -16.02 13.70 -0.80
N LEU A 258 -15.16 14.70 -0.61
CA LEU A 258 -14.29 14.79 0.55
C LEU A 258 -15.08 15.01 1.86
N LYS A 259 -16.11 15.87 1.86
CA LYS A 259 -17.04 16.05 3.00
C LYS A 259 -17.71 14.71 3.38
N ASP A 260 -18.21 13.97 2.39
CA ASP A 260 -18.83 12.65 2.60
C ASP A 260 -17.83 11.67 3.23
N ILE A 261 -16.56 11.65 2.80
CA ILE A 261 -15.52 10.79 3.37
C ILE A 261 -15.21 11.19 4.82
N PHE A 262 -15.17 12.48 5.13
CA PHE A 262 -14.96 12.95 6.50
C PHE A 262 -16.09 12.52 7.44
N ARG A 263 -17.35 12.45 6.98
CA ARG A 263 -18.46 11.88 7.78
C ARG A 263 -18.18 10.42 8.15
N HIS A 264 -17.88 9.58 7.16
CA HIS A 264 -17.55 8.17 7.41
C HIS A 264 -16.29 8.01 8.27
N PHE A 265 -15.32 8.92 8.13
CA PHE A 265 -14.11 8.93 8.95
C PHE A 265 -14.40 9.21 10.42
N VAL A 266 -15.26 10.18 10.71
CA VAL A 266 -15.71 10.50 12.09
C VAL A 266 -16.46 9.31 12.69
N GLU A 267 -17.38 8.71 11.94
CA GLU A 267 -18.11 7.51 12.37
C GLU A 267 -17.16 6.35 12.68
N ALA A 268 -16.17 6.11 11.82
CA ALA A 268 -15.17 5.06 12.03
C ALA A 268 -14.29 5.33 13.27
N CYS A 269 -13.90 6.59 13.51
CA CYS A 269 -13.15 6.98 14.70
C CYS A 269 -13.97 6.81 15.98
N SER A 270 -15.25 7.19 15.95
CA SER A 270 -16.17 7.00 17.09
C SER A 270 -16.32 5.52 17.42
N LEU A 271 -16.60 4.68 16.42
CA LEU A 271 -16.71 3.23 16.62
C LEU A 271 -15.41 2.62 17.16
N ALA A 272 -14.25 3.07 16.65
CA ALA A 272 -12.96 2.62 17.12
C ALA A 272 -12.70 3.01 18.58
N LEU A 273 -13.14 4.20 19.02
CA LEU A 273 -13.10 4.61 20.42
C LEU A 273 -13.99 3.71 21.28
N ASP A 274 -15.23 3.49 20.88
CA ASP A 274 -16.18 2.64 21.63
C ASP A 274 -15.66 1.21 21.80
N ILE A 275 -15.02 0.66 20.77
CA ILE A 275 -14.39 -0.65 20.83
C ILE A 275 -13.17 -0.61 21.75
N ASN A 276 -12.30 0.39 21.60
CA ASN A 276 -11.10 0.53 22.42
C ASN A 276 -11.45 0.65 23.91
N GLU A 277 -12.50 1.40 24.27
CA GLU A 277 -12.98 1.54 25.65
C GLU A 277 -13.32 0.20 26.31
N ARG A 278 -13.80 -0.77 25.52
CA ARG A 278 -14.13 -2.12 26.01
C ARG A 278 -12.90 -3.03 26.13
N LEU A 279 -11.79 -2.69 25.48
CA LEU A 279 -10.58 -3.50 25.42
C LEU A 279 -9.50 -3.05 26.40
N ILE A 280 -9.46 -1.76 26.74
CA ILE A 280 -8.45 -1.20 27.65
C ILE A 280 -8.52 -1.79 29.05
N LYS A 281 -7.38 -1.72 29.74
CA LYS A 281 -7.23 -2.00 31.17
C LYS A 281 -7.04 -0.70 31.96
N GLU A 282 -7.02 -0.80 33.29
CA GLU A 282 -6.91 0.38 34.18
C GLU A 282 -5.70 1.27 33.86
N ASP A 283 -4.58 0.68 33.45
CA ASP A 283 -3.35 1.39 33.08
C ASP A 283 -3.44 2.19 31.78
N GLN A 284 -4.49 1.99 30.97
CA GLN A 284 -4.73 2.69 29.71
C GLN A 284 -5.90 3.68 29.75
N LEU A 285 -6.53 3.90 30.92
CA LEU A 285 -7.68 4.81 31.05
C LEU A 285 -7.32 6.25 30.69
N GLU A 286 -6.22 6.79 31.21
CA GLU A 286 -5.77 8.16 30.91
C GLU A 286 -5.43 8.33 29.42
N TYR A 287 -4.79 7.33 28.83
CA TYR A 287 -4.51 7.30 27.39
C TYR A 287 -5.80 7.36 26.58
N HIS A 288 -6.80 6.56 26.94
CA HIS A 288 -8.08 6.51 26.26
C HIS A 288 -8.86 7.84 26.37
N GLU A 289 -8.89 8.45 27.56
CA GLU A 289 -9.51 9.77 27.75
C GLU A 289 -8.80 10.85 26.93
N GLY A 290 -7.48 10.77 26.80
CA GLY A 290 -6.71 11.62 25.88
C GLY A 290 -7.16 11.46 24.42
N LEU A 291 -7.38 10.23 23.94
CA LEU A 291 -7.90 9.99 22.59
C LEU A 291 -9.32 10.55 22.42
N LYS A 292 -10.20 10.36 23.41
CA LYS A 292 -11.56 10.91 23.40
C LYS A 292 -11.58 12.43 23.36
N SER A 293 -10.73 13.09 24.14
CA SER A 293 -10.62 14.56 24.14
C SER A 293 -10.17 15.07 22.77
N ASN A 294 -9.11 14.49 22.22
CA ASN A 294 -8.58 14.88 20.90
C ASN A 294 -9.61 14.64 19.78
N PHE A 295 -10.36 13.53 19.85
CA PHE A 295 -11.45 13.26 18.91
C PHE A 295 -12.56 14.32 19.00
N LYS A 296 -12.98 14.71 20.20
CA LYS A 296 -13.99 15.77 20.40
C LYS A 296 -13.52 17.11 19.82
N GLU A 297 -12.26 17.48 20.03
CA GLU A 297 -11.68 18.69 19.45
C GLU A 297 -11.64 18.62 17.92
N MET A 298 -11.23 17.48 17.35
CA MET A 298 -11.23 17.26 15.91
C MET A 298 -12.62 17.39 15.30
N VAL A 299 -13.64 16.78 15.92
CA VAL A 299 -15.03 16.86 15.45
C VAL A 299 -15.57 18.29 15.54
N LYS A 300 -15.27 19.00 16.62
CA LYS A 300 -15.65 20.41 16.77
C LYS A 300 -15.05 21.27 15.67
N GLU A 301 -13.74 21.16 15.45
CA GLU A 301 -13.06 21.91 14.40
C GLU A 301 -13.60 21.56 13.01
N LEU A 302 -13.84 20.28 12.73
CA LEU A 302 -14.40 19.83 11.46
C LEU A 302 -15.81 20.40 11.22
N SER A 303 -16.63 20.45 12.28
CA SER A 303 -17.96 21.04 12.24
C SER A 303 -17.91 22.53 11.92
N ASP A 304 -16.93 23.25 12.50
CA ASP A 304 -16.71 24.67 12.23
C ASP A 304 -16.28 24.92 10.78
N ILE A 305 -15.42 24.05 10.20
CA ILE A 305 -14.93 24.16 8.82
C ILE A 305 -16.03 23.83 7.79
N ILE A 306 -16.80 22.77 8.03
CA ILE A 306 -17.77 22.25 7.06
C ILE A 306 -19.15 22.92 7.20
N HIS A 307 -19.39 23.61 8.32
CA HIS A 307 -20.68 24.18 8.71
C HIS A 307 -21.80 23.13 8.81
N GLU A 308 -21.46 21.91 9.24
CA GLU A 308 -22.37 20.79 9.49
C GLU A 308 -22.12 20.27 10.92
N GLN A 309 -23.16 19.83 11.63
CA GLN A 309 -23.00 19.12 12.91
C GLN A 309 -22.78 17.63 12.65
N PHE A 310 -21.77 17.07 13.30
CA PHE A 310 -21.38 15.65 13.24
C PHE A 310 -21.74 14.94 14.55
#